data_AF-A0A0B7FTR7-F1
#
_entry.id   AF-A0A0B7FTR7-F1
#
_cell.length_a   1.000
_cell.length_b   1.000
_cell.length_c   1.000
_cell.angle_alpha   90.00
_cell.angle_beta   90.00
_cell.angle_gamma   90.00
#
_symmetry.space_group_name_H-M   'P 1'
#
loop_
_entity.id
_entity.type
_entity.pdbx_description
1 polymer ?
#
loop_
_entity_poly.entity_id
_entity_poly.type
_entity_poly.pdbx_seq_one_letter_code
_entity_poly.pdbx_strand_id
1 'polypeptide(L)'
;MVKYSSPALQALSSPRRYIPLAIFTLIIGHYLLAAIHSGYGEATSMSKLADSWRKVAETTCNSTVFLPPNPSASSIDSHHLPAQPSSSSARPVIEVEKFTPPSRKANAAFVFLARNSDLAGVMQSMKHMEDRFNKKFNYPYVFLNDVPFDKRFKYHTSQLTNANISYGVIESAHWNQPDWINEEQAKSNRQWFKDNNIIYGTYGMIIYDTIANFNPLLQATVSPIAICAVSTPGYLLYVVFCAFFVLMPCQFFFRHELLKQYDYYWRIEPDVTFFCDLNDDPFLFMQDNKKVYGFTIALYEFPETIWSLWNATREFIQMYPEYVPEDNAMAFLSDDGGETYNNCHFWSNFEIGDLNFWRSEAYTKYFDFLDSKGGFYYERWGDAPVHSIAAALFAKKDQIHFFENIGYRHAPFEHCPTGRIHAQNKCWCDEGNTFDNPDNDPYSCLYRYNALWGPGTNRPKWDP
;
A
#
# COMPACT_ATOMS: atom_id res chain seq x y z
N MET A 1 35.10 3.49 55.53
CA MET A 1 36.08 3.61 54.41
C MET A 1 35.49 4.51 53.35
N VAL A 2 36.02 5.73 53.22
CA VAL A 2 35.61 6.70 52.19
C VAL A 2 36.27 6.28 50.87
N LYS A 3 35.49 5.97 49.84
CA LYS A 3 36.01 5.71 48.49
C LYS A 3 36.19 7.04 47.75
N TYR A 4 37.44 7.48 47.62
CA TYR A 4 37.82 8.50 46.65
C TYR A 4 37.94 7.83 45.27
N SER A 5 36.95 8.03 44.39
CA SER A 5 37.09 7.73 42.97
C SER A 5 37.43 9.01 42.22
N SER A 6 38.68 9.15 41.77
CA SER A 6 39.16 10.28 40.98
C SER A 6 38.48 10.28 39.58
N PRO A 7 37.94 11.42 39.11
CA PRO A 7 37.36 11.57 37.76
C PRO A 7 38.31 11.18 36.61
N ALA A 8 39.63 11.23 36.86
CA ALA A 8 40.65 10.89 35.87
C ALA A 8 40.65 9.39 35.48
N LEU A 9 40.22 8.49 36.38
CA LEU A 9 40.15 7.05 36.06
C LEU A 9 38.93 6.67 35.23
N GLN A 10 37.82 7.44 35.30
CA GLN A 10 36.64 7.22 34.45
C GLN A 10 36.84 7.70 33.00
N ALA A 11 37.74 8.66 32.77
CA ALA A 11 38.11 9.11 31.43
C ALA A 11 38.92 8.05 30.64
N LEU A 12 39.63 7.17 31.34
CA LEU A 12 40.48 6.11 30.76
C LEU A 12 39.70 4.86 30.31
N SER A 13 38.39 4.78 30.50
CA SER A 13 37.56 3.63 30.08
C SER A 13 36.52 3.98 29.00
N SER A 14 36.49 5.23 28.51
CA SER A 14 35.50 5.65 27.51
C SER A 14 35.81 5.10 26.11
N PRO A 15 34.87 4.39 25.45
CA PRO A 15 35.03 3.89 24.08
C PRO A 15 35.32 4.99 23.05
N ARG A 16 35.00 6.25 23.38
CA ARG A 16 35.17 7.41 22.49
C ARG A 16 36.62 7.67 22.09
N ARG A 17 37.60 7.19 22.85
CA ARG A 17 39.03 7.33 22.51
C ARG A 17 39.47 6.50 21.31
N TYR A 18 38.69 5.49 20.93
CA TYR A 18 38.99 4.64 19.77
C TYR A 18 38.41 5.20 18.47
N ILE A 19 37.56 6.24 18.53
CA ILE A 19 36.97 6.88 17.35
C ILE A 19 38.05 7.48 16.43
N PRO A 20 39.05 8.25 16.93
CA PRO A 20 40.11 8.76 16.06
C PRO A 20 40.94 7.64 15.43
N LEU A 21 41.18 6.55 16.16
CA LEU A 21 41.90 5.39 15.66
C LEU A 21 41.10 4.68 14.56
N ALA A 22 39.80 4.47 14.75
CA ALA A 22 38.93 3.87 13.74
C ALA A 22 38.86 4.73 12.47
N ILE A 23 38.72 6.05 12.61
CA ILE A 23 38.75 7.00 11.49
C ILE A 23 40.09 6.92 10.76
N PHE A 24 41.20 6.92 11.48
CA PHE A 24 42.53 6.83 10.88
C PHE A 24 42.74 5.50 10.13
N THR A 25 42.23 4.40 10.67
CA THR A 25 42.30 3.07 10.04
C THR A 25 41.46 3.02 8.76
N LEU A 26 40.27 3.62 8.75
CA LEU A 26 39.42 3.72 7.57
C LEU A 26 40.04 4.60 6.48
N ILE A 27 40.66 5.71 6.86
CA ILE A 27 41.36 6.61 5.92
C ILE A 27 42.53 5.86 5.27
N ILE A 28 43.37 5.18 6.06
CA ILE A 28 44.49 4.38 5.53
C ILE A 28 43.97 3.27 4.61
N GLY A 29 42.92 2.55 5.02
CA GLY A 29 42.29 1.52 4.21
C GLY A 29 41.77 2.05 2.87
N HIS A 30 41.15 3.23 2.88
CA HIS A 30 40.67 3.90 1.67
C HIS A 30 41.81 4.25 0.71
N TYR A 31 42.91 4.85 1.21
CA TYR A 31 44.05 5.21 0.37
C TYR A 31 44.81 3.98 -0.16
N LEU A 32 44.92 2.90 0.64
CA LEU A 32 45.50 1.65 0.18
C LEU A 32 44.63 0.98 -0.90
N LEU A 33 43.31 0.91 -0.72
CA LEU A 33 42.40 0.38 -1.75
C LEU A 33 42.45 1.22 -3.03
N ALA A 34 42.49 2.55 -2.92
CA ALA A 34 42.59 3.45 -4.06
C ALA A 34 43.92 3.33 -4.81
N ALA A 35 45.02 3.02 -4.10
CA ALA A 35 46.34 2.81 -4.71
C ALA A 35 46.49 1.42 -5.35
N ILE A 36 45.86 0.39 -4.78
CA ILE A 36 45.98 -1.00 -5.25
C ILE A 36 44.96 -1.30 -6.36
N HIS A 37 43.78 -0.68 -6.33
CA HIS A 37 42.70 -0.97 -7.26
C HIS A 37 42.31 0.29 -8.05
N SER A 38 42.83 0.42 -9.28
CA SER A 38 42.63 1.60 -10.14
C SER A 38 41.16 1.94 -10.38
N GLY A 39 40.30 0.93 -10.54
CA GLY A 39 38.85 1.14 -10.69
C GLY A 39 38.17 1.71 -9.45
N TYR A 40 38.67 1.39 -8.25
CA TYR A 40 38.15 1.96 -7.01
C TYR A 40 38.67 3.39 -6.83
N GLY A 41 39.97 3.61 -7.06
CA GLY A 41 40.57 4.95 -7.03
C GLY A 41 39.97 5.91 -8.05
N GLU A 42 39.55 5.44 -9.23
CA GLU A 42 38.83 6.25 -10.20
C GLU A 42 37.40 6.60 -9.75
N ALA A 43 36.68 5.66 -9.14
CA ALA A 43 35.30 5.86 -8.69
C ALA A 43 35.20 6.76 -7.46
N THR A 44 36.21 6.73 -6.58
CA THR A 44 36.26 7.56 -5.37
C THR A 44 37.08 8.85 -5.54
N SER A 45 37.49 9.16 -6.77
CA SER A 45 38.18 10.40 -7.12
C SER A 45 37.27 11.62 -6.94
N MET A 46 37.76 12.61 -6.18
CA MET A 46 37.05 13.88 -5.94
C MET A 46 36.76 14.66 -7.23
N SER A 47 37.57 14.50 -8.29
CA SER A 47 37.35 15.22 -9.56
C SER A 47 36.18 14.64 -10.37
N LYS A 48 36.03 13.31 -10.42
CA LYS A 48 34.91 12.66 -11.13
C LYS A 48 33.59 12.79 -10.36
N LEU A 49 33.63 12.76 -9.04
CA LEU A 49 32.47 13.08 -8.20
C LEU A 49 31.99 14.52 -8.47
N ALA A 50 32.90 15.50 -8.48
CA ALA A 50 32.56 16.89 -8.78
C ALA A 50 31.97 17.07 -10.20
N ASP A 51 32.52 16.38 -11.21
CA ASP A 51 31.98 16.42 -12.58
C ASP A 51 30.61 15.74 -12.72
N SER A 52 30.35 14.68 -11.94
CA SER A 52 29.04 14.01 -11.89
C SER A 52 27.97 14.92 -11.27
N TRP A 53 28.32 15.63 -10.18
CA TRP A 53 27.45 16.64 -9.57
C TRP A 53 27.23 17.86 -10.48
N ARG A 54 28.23 18.26 -11.27
CA ARG A 54 28.10 19.35 -12.26
C ARG A 54 27.15 18.98 -13.40
N LYS A 55 27.22 17.74 -13.91
CA LYS A 55 26.28 17.26 -14.95
C LYS A 55 24.84 17.17 -14.46
N VAL A 56 24.62 16.80 -13.20
CA VAL A 56 23.28 16.80 -12.59
C VAL A 56 22.75 18.24 -12.43
N ALA A 57 23.62 19.20 -12.09
CA ALA A 57 23.25 20.62 -11.99
C ALA A 57 22.94 21.26 -13.36
N GLU A 58 23.66 20.89 -14.42
CA GLU A 58 23.43 21.41 -15.78
C GLU A 58 22.16 20.85 -16.44
N THR A 59 21.74 19.62 -16.09
CA THR A 59 20.54 18.98 -16.67
C THR A 59 19.23 19.47 -16.02
N THR A 60 19.30 20.11 -14.85
CA THR A 60 18.10 20.48 -14.07
C THR A 60 17.70 21.96 -14.20
N CYS A 61 18.51 22.80 -14.88
CA CYS A 61 18.30 24.25 -14.95
C CYS A 61 18.46 24.87 -16.35
N ASN A 62 17.90 24.25 -17.40
CA ASN A 62 17.66 24.95 -18.68
C ASN A 62 16.38 24.45 -19.38
N SER A 63 15.23 24.73 -18.75
CA SER A 63 13.95 24.79 -19.47
C SER A 63 13.80 26.18 -20.07
N THR A 64 14.28 26.39 -21.30
CA THR A 64 13.93 27.57 -22.08
C THR A 64 12.54 27.41 -22.66
N VAL A 65 11.72 28.40 -22.35
CA VAL A 65 10.33 28.66 -22.76
C VAL A 65 10.13 28.45 -24.27
N PHE A 66 9.20 27.58 -24.65
CA PHE A 66 8.68 27.51 -26.02
C PHE A 66 7.52 28.50 -26.19
N LEU A 67 7.74 29.56 -26.96
CA LEU A 67 6.69 30.38 -27.57
C LEU A 67 6.41 29.85 -29.00
N PRO A 68 5.18 29.96 -29.52
CA PRO A 68 4.81 29.40 -30.83
C PRO A 68 5.35 30.28 -31.98
N PRO A 69 5.76 29.71 -33.13
CA PRO A 69 6.25 30.49 -34.25
C PRO A 69 5.12 31.07 -35.11
N ASN A 70 5.27 32.35 -35.44
CA ASN A 70 4.50 33.13 -36.41
C ASN A 70 4.94 32.76 -37.84
N PRO A 71 4.04 32.71 -38.85
CA PRO A 71 4.39 32.27 -40.19
C PRO A 71 4.78 33.46 -41.06
N SER A 72 6.06 33.58 -41.42
CA SER A 72 6.44 34.22 -42.69
C SER A 72 7.93 34.07 -42.98
N ALA A 73 8.18 33.79 -44.27
CA ALA A 73 9.42 33.93 -45.01
C ALA A 73 10.56 32.93 -44.73
N SER A 74 10.80 32.05 -45.70
CA SER A 74 11.99 32.08 -46.58
C SER A 74 12.06 30.76 -47.37
N SER A 75 11.91 30.85 -48.69
CA SER A 75 12.98 30.79 -49.71
C SER A 75 13.28 29.37 -50.18
N ILE A 76 12.82 29.15 -51.42
CA ILE A 76 13.08 28.09 -52.37
C ILE A 76 14.53 27.58 -52.32
N ASP A 77 14.71 26.26 -52.29
CA ASP A 77 15.67 25.62 -53.18
C ASP A 77 15.25 24.18 -53.51
N SER A 78 15.36 23.88 -54.80
CA SER A 78 14.77 22.76 -55.50
C SER A 78 15.80 21.67 -55.78
N HIS A 79 15.57 20.40 -55.38
CA HIS A 79 16.12 19.25 -56.10
C HIS A 79 15.22 17.99 -55.99
N HIS A 80 14.78 17.57 -57.19
CA HIS A 80 14.15 16.35 -57.68
C HIS A 80 13.72 15.19 -56.75
N LEU A 81 12.43 14.84 -56.84
CA LEU A 81 11.83 13.56 -56.46
C LEU A 81 11.59 12.70 -57.72
N PRO A 82 11.83 11.38 -57.71
CA PRO A 82 11.26 10.46 -58.68
C PRO A 82 9.82 10.04 -58.30
N ALA A 83 9.04 9.73 -59.32
CA ALA A 83 7.58 9.60 -59.32
C ALA A 83 7.00 8.46 -58.47
N GLN A 84 5.82 8.74 -57.90
CA GLN A 84 4.90 7.79 -57.27
C GLN A 84 4.24 6.85 -58.30
N PRO A 85 3.91 5.60 -57.93
CA PRO A 85 2.73 4.92 -58.44
C PRO A 85 1.57 5.08 -57.46
N SER A 86 0.44 5.51 -58.01
CA SER A 86 -0.87 5.56 -57.38
C SER A 86 -1.41 4.16 -57.08
N SER A 87 -1.90 3.94 -55.85
CA SER A 87 -3.11 3.13 -55.66
C SER A 87 -3.74 3.39 -54.29
N SER A 88 -5.06 3.54 -54.34
CA SER A 88 -5.98 3.83 -53.26
C SER A 88 -6.20 2.63 -52.34
N SER A 89 -5.90 2.79 -51.05
CA SER A 89 -6.58 2.06 -49.98
C SER A 89 -6.59 2.94 -48.74
N ALA A 90 -7.75 3.52 -48.43
CA ALA A 90 -7.96 4.31 -47.23
C ALA A 90 -7.68 3.42 -46.00
N ARG A 91 -6.71 3.84 -45.17
CA ARG A 91 -6.55 3.27 -43.82
C ARG A 91 -7.82 3.60 -43.03
N PRO A 92 -8.41 2.65 -42.30
CA PRO A 92 -9.54 2.96 -41.43
C PRO A 92 -9.04 3.90 -40.35
N VAL A 93 -9.60 5.12 -40.32
CA VAL A 93 -9.47 6.02 -39.18
C VAL A 93 -10.31 5.39 -38.08
N ILE A 94 -9.63 4.82 -37.07
CA ILE A 94 -10.30 4.39 -35.84
C ILE A 94 -10.74 5.69 -35.16
N GLU A 95 -12.04 5.97 -35.20
CA GLU A 95 -12.64 7.00 -34.36
C GLU A 95 -12.39 6.59 -32.90
N VAL A 96 -11.55 7.35 -32.20
CA VAL A 96 -11.40 7.18 -30.75
C VAL A 96 -12.72 7.66 -30.16
N GLU A 97 -13.60 6.72 -29.79
CA GLU A 97 -14.84 7.04 -29.10
C GLU A 97 -14.52 7.99 -27.94
N LYS A 98 -15.10 9.18 -28.02
CA LYS A 98 -14.89 10.22 -27.02
C LYS A 98 -15.56 9.76 -25.74
N PHE A 99 -14.77 9.49 -24.70
CA PHE A 99 -15.28 9.12 -23.39
C PHE A 99 -16.33 10.13 -22.94
N THR A 100 -17.54 9.65 -22.67
CA THR A 100 -18.65 10.45 -22.14
C THR A 100 -18.85 10.04 -20.69
N PRO A 101 -18.56 10.90 -19.71
CA PRO A 101 -18.75 10.57 -18.30
C PRO A 101 -20.21 10.18 -18.03
N PRO A 102 -20.46 9.24 -17.10
CA PRO A 102 -21.83 8.94 -16.70
C PRO A 102 -22.52 10.19 -16.15
N SER A 103 -23.82 10.35 -16.45
CA SER A 103 -24.60 11.49 -15.96
C SER A 103 -24.88 11.43 -14.45
N ARG A 104 -24.74 10.24 -13.85
CA ARG A 104 -24.91 9.96 -12.43
C ARG A 104 -23.54 9.62 -11.81
N LYS A 105 -23.37 9.92 -10.52
CA LYS A 105 -22.25 9.46 -9.70
C LYS A 105 -22.76 8.86 -8.41
N ALA A 106 -22.02 7.92 -7.85
CA ALA A 106 -22.26 7.42 -6.51
C ALA A 106 -21.86 8.49 -5.47
N ASN A 107 -22.38 8.36 -4.25
CA ASN A 107 -21.93 9.16 -3.13
C ASN A 107 -20.67 8.53 -2.52
N ALA A 108 -19.50 8.86 -3.08
CA ALA A 108 -18.25 8.16 -2.78
C ALA A 108 -17.02 9.08 -2.70
N ALA A 109 -15.96 8.60 -2.05
CA ALA A 109 -14.66 9.27 -1.99
C ALA A 109 -13.49 8.28 -1.98
N PHE A 110 -12.33 8.72 -2.46
CA PHE A 110 -11.07 8.03 -2.16
C PHE A 110 -10.60 8.37 -0.75
N VAL A 111 -9.99 7.39 -0.07
CA VAL A 111 -9.50 7.57 1.29
C VAL A 111 -8.05 7.14 1.37
N PHE A 112 -7.21 8.04 1.89
CA PHE A 112 -5.83 7.77 2.24
C PHE A 112 -5.65 7.92 3.74
N LEU A 113 -5.01 6.94 4.38
CA LEU A 113 -4.36 7.10 5.67
C LEU A 113 -2.86 7.26 5.38
N ALA A 114 -2.32 8.47 5.50
CA ALA A 114 -0.95 8.76 5.08
C ALA A 114 -0.30 9.80 5.99
N ARG A 115 1.03 9.69 6.16
CA ARG A 115 1.82 10.68 6.90
C ARG A 115 2.36 11.74 5.96
N ASN A 116 2.82 12.85 6.53
CA ASN A 116 3.57 13.87 5.79
C ASN A 116 4.80 13.29 5.06
N SER A 117 5.45 12.27 5.64
CA SER A 117 6.61 11.59 5.04
C SER A 117 6.27 10.74 3.82
N ASP A 118 5.02 10.31 3.68
CA ASP A 118 4.59 9.39 2.62
C ASP A 118 4.23 10.12 1.32
N LEU A 119 4.48 11.44 1.25
CA LEU A 119 4.11 12.30 0.13
C LEU A 119 4.55 11.76 -1.23
N ALA A 120 5.76 11.21 -1.34
CA ALA A 120 6.26 10.68 -2.62
C ALA A 120 5.41 9.49 -3.11
N GLY A 121 5.13 8.53 -2.23
CA GLY A 121 4.30 7.37 -2.53
C GLY A 121 2.83 7.73 -2.77
N VAL A 122 2.30 8.71 -2.04
CA VAL A 122 0.96 9.27 -2.27
C VAL A 122 0.88 9.91 -3.66
N MET A 123 1.85 10.74 -4.03
CA MET A 123 1.86 11.39 -5.34
C MET A 123 1.93 10.38 -6.48
N GLN A 124 2.73 9.31 -6.34
CA GLN A 124 2.77 8.23 -7.31
C GLN A 124 1.38 7.56 -7.44
N SER A 125 0.79 7.16 -6.33
CA SER A 125 -0.49 6.47 -6.29
C SER A 125 -1.63 7.31 -6.86
N MET A 126 -1.70 8.59 -6.47
CA MET A 126 -2.65 9.56 -7.03
C MET A 126 -2.47 9.72 -8.53
N LYS A 127 -1.23 9.84 -9.03
CA LYS A 127 -0.97 9.96 -10.46
C LYS A 127 -1.50 8.75 -11.24
N HIS A 128 -1.26 7.53 -10.75
CA HIS A 128 -1.81 6.33 -11.35
C HIS A 128 -3.34 6.34 -11.31
N MET A 129 -3.96 6.66 -10.17
CA MET A 129 -5.42 6.73 -10.06
C MET A 129 -6.03 7.77 -11.01
N GLU A 130 -5.45 8.96 -11.09
CA GLU A 130 -5.89 10.03 -11.99
C GLU A 130 -5.73 9.63 -13.46
N ASP A 131 -4.58 9.06 -13.84
CA ASP A 131 -4.29 8.66 -15.22
C ASP A 131 -5.25 7.57 -15.71
N ARG A 132 -5.57 6.60 -14.84
CA ARG A 132 -6.36 5.41 -15.19
C ARG A 132 -7.86 5.59 -15.04
N PHE A 133 -8.30 6.39 -14.07
CA PHE A 133 -9.70 6.51 -13.69
C PHE A 133 -10.10 7.96 -13.41
N ASN A 134 -9.55 8.58 -12.37
CA ASN A 134 -10.25 9.67 -11.71
C ASN A 134 -10.31 10.99 -12.51
N LYS A 135 -9.42 11.22 -13.48
CA LYS A 135 -9.55 12.39 -14.38
C LYS A 135 -10.86 12.40 -15.18
N LYS A 136 -11.46 11.21 -15.36
CA LYS A 136 -12.72 10.99 -16.09
C LYS A 136 -13.95 11.16 -15.19
N PHE A 137 -13.85 10.75 -13.93
CA PHE A 137 -14.98 10.64 -13.00
C PHE A 137 -14.97 11.68 -11.87
N ASN A 138 -13.83 12.27 -11.54
CA ASN A 138 -13.67 13.39 -10.63
C ASN A 138 -14.34 13.18 -9.25
N TYR A 139 -14.08 12.03 -8.62
CA TYR A 139 -14.44 11.74 -7.23
C TYR A 139 -13.47 12.40 -6.26
N PRO A 140 -13.96 12.87 -5.09
CA PRO A 140 -13.15 13.57 -4.11
C PRO A 140 -12.14 12.67 -3.39
N TYR A 141 -11.06 13.27 -2.88
CA TYR A 141 -10.07 12.61 -2.01
C TYR A 141 -10.23 13.07 -0.57
N VAL A 142 -10.11 12.14 0.38
CA VAL A 142 -10.05 12.39 1.81
C VAL A 142 -8.73 11.84 2.34
N PHE A 143 -7.86 12.73 2.81
CA PHE A 143 -6.60 12.38 3.48
C PHE A 143 -6.78 12.45 4.99
N LEU A 144 -6.41 11.39 5.70
CA LEU A 144 -6.43 11.29 7.15
C LEU A 144 -5.02 11.02 7.67
N ASN A 145 -4.69 11.61 8.81
CA ASN A 145 -3.39 11.48 9.47
C ASN A 145 -3.53 11.70 10.98
N ASP A 146 -2.62 11.15 11.79
CA ASP A 146 -2.60 11.33 13.24
C ASP A 146 -2.13 12.74 13.65
N VAL A 147 -1.42 13.41 12.75
CA VAL A 147 -0.98 14.80 12.89
C VAL A 147 -1.48 15.69 11.74
N PRO A 148 -1.54 17.01 11.91
CA PRO A 148 -1.88 17.92 10.81
C PRO A 148 -0.96 17.74 9.59
N PHE A 149 -1.57 17.64 8.40
CA PHE A 149 -0.83 17.70 7.15
C PHE A 149 -0.16 19.06 6.94
N ASP A 150 1.12 19.04 6.57
CA ASP A 150 1.90 20.24 6.34
C ASP A 150 1.53 20.92 5.00
N LYS A 151 2.04 22.14 4.81
CA LYS A 151 1.76 22.92 3.58
C LYS A 151 2.32 22.25 2.33
N ARG A 152 3.44 21.52 2.44
CA ARG A 152 4.09 20.85 1.32
C ARG A 152 3.20 19.70 0.84
N PHE A 153 2.70 18.88 1.75
CA PHE A 153 1.81 17.77 1.44
C PHE A 153 0.55 18.26 0.73
N LYS A 154 -0.14 19.26 1.32
CA LYS A 154 -1.37 19.84 0.76
C LYS A 154 -1.14 20.51 -0.60
N TYR A 155 -0.04 21.24 -0.74
CA TYR A 155 0.32 21.87 -2.00
C TYR A 155 0.47 20.83 -3.10
N HIS A 156 1.35 19.83 -2.93
CA HIS A 156 1.65 18.88 -3.99
C HIS A 156 0.47 17.98 -4.35
N THR A 157 -0.29 17.49 -3.37
CA THR A 157 -1.49 16.67 -3.65
C THR A 157 -2.58 17.47 -4.37
N SER A 158 -2.80 18.75 -4.02
CA SER A 158 -3.75 19.61 -4.74
C SER A 158 -3.38 19.93 -6.19
N GLN A 159 -2.11 19.75 -6.60
CA GLN A 159 -1.68 19.96 -7.99
C GLN A 159 -1.95 18.75 -8.89
N LEU A 160 -2.30 17.59 -8.34
CA LEU A 160 -2.45 16.35 -9.10
C LEU A 160 -3.87 16.09 -9.62
N THR A 161 -4.87 16.83 -9.14
CA THR A 161 -6.28 16.56 -9.46
C THR A 161 -7.11 17.84 -9.47
N ASN A 162 -8.20 17.83 -10.24
CA ASN A 162 -9.24 18.85 -10.19
C ASN A 162 -10.38 18.48 -9.21
N ALA A 163 -10.33 17.28 -8.63
CA ALA A 163 -11.32 16.84 -7.66
C ALA A 163 -11.14 17.57 -6.32
N ASN A 164 -12.23 17.63 -5.55
CA ASN A 164 -12.15 18.21 -4.21
C ASN A 164 -11.28 17.34 -3.29
N ILE A 165 -10.47 17.98 -2.44
CA ILE A 165 -9.61 17.30 -1.47
C ILE A 165 -9.92 17.81 -0.06
N SER A 166 -10.16 16.88 0.86
CA SER A 166 -10.30 17.16 2.28
C SER A 166 -9.14 16.57 3.08
N TYR A 167 -8.65 17.29 4.09
CA TYR A 167 -7.58 16.85 4.98
C TYR A 167 -8.09 16.82 6.41
N GLY A 168 -8.14 15.64 7.02
CA GLY A 168 -8.59 15.40 8.39
C GLY A 168 -7.43 15.03 9.30
N VAL A 169 -7.57 15.35 10.58
CA VAL A 169 -6.69 14.89 11.65
C VAL A 169 -7.49 13.92 12.50
N ILE A 170 -6.92 12.75 12.76
CA ILE A 170 -7.54 11.71 13.58
C ILE A 170 -7.42 12.12 15.04
N GLU A 171 -8.54 12.07 15.76
CA GLU A 171 -8.54 12.32 17.19
C GLU A 171 -7.64 11.31 17.91
N SER A 172 -6.80 11.80 18.82
CA SER A 172 -5.82 10.93 19.48
C SER A 172 -6.45 9.77 20.24
N ALA A 173 -7.70 9.88 20.70
CA ALA A 173 -8.41 8.77 21.36
C ALA A 173 -8.75 7.61 20.41
N HIS A 174 -8.90 7.88 19.11
CA HIS A 174 -9.15 6.87 18.07
C HIS A 174 -7.87 6.26 17.50
N TRP A 175 -6.73 6.88 17.83
CA TRP A 175 -5.41 6.41 17.45
C TRP A 175 -4.75 5.68 18.62
N ASN A 176 -4.94 6.16 19.86
CA ASN A 176 -4.12 5.77 20.99
C ASN A 176 -4.50 4.45 21.66
N GLN A 177 -3.49 3.72 22.17
CA GLN A 177 -3.70 2.57 23.05
C GLN A 177 -4.52 2.99 24.28
N PRO A 178 -5.62 2.29 24.59
CA PRO A 178 -6.49 2.62 25.69
C PRO A 178 -5.91 2.16 27.02
N ASP A 179 -6.32 2.84 28.09
CA ASP A 179 -5.75 2.66 29.44
C ASP A 179 -6.01 1.29 30.06
N TRP A 180 -6.98 0.52 29.54
CA TRP A 180 -7.29 -0.82 30.03
C TRP A 180 -6.32 -1.90 29.54
N ILE A 181 -5.44 -1.57 28.57
CA ILE A 181 -4.41 -2.49 28.10
C ILE A 181 -3.25 -2.55 29.10
N ASN A 182 -2.86 -3.78 29.46
CA ASN A 182 -1.65 -4.01 30.24
C ASN A 182 -0.42 -3.77 29.36
N GLU A 183 0.20 -2.61 29.53
CA GLU A 183 1.35 -2.19 28.73
C GLU A 183 2.59 -3.07 28.94
N GLU A 184 2.81 -3.64 30.13
CA GLU A 184 3.93 -4.56 30.36
C GLU A 184 3.78 -5.85 29.54
N GLN A 185 2.56 -6.40 29.52
CA GLN A 185 2.23 -7.58 28.73
C GLN A 185 2.32 -7.28 27.23
N ALA A 186 1.70 -6.20 26.76
CA ALA A 186 1.74 -5.81 25.35
C ALA A 186 3.18 -5.58 24.88
N LYS A 187 4.03 -4.96 25.71
CA LYS A 187 5.46 -4.80 25.44
C LYS A 187 6.21 -6.12 25.37
N SER A 188 5.93 -7.06 26.27
CA SER A 188 6.51 -8.40 26.25
C SER A 188 6.16 -9.14 24.95
N ASN A 189 4.91 -9.07 24.51
CA ASN A 189 4.45 -9.73 23.29
C ASN A 189 5.08 -9.11 22.03
N ARG A 190 5.19 -7.77 21.96
CA ARG A 190 5.95 -7.08 20.90
C ARG A 190 7.41 -7.54 20.85
N GLN A 191 8.05 -7.67 22.01
CA GLN A 191 9.43 -8.17 22.07
C GLN A 191 9.51 -9.62 21.55
N TRP A 192 8.55 -10.47 21.90
CA TRP A 192 8.46 -11.83 21.36
C TRP A 192 8.31 -11.84 19.83
N PHE A 193 7.43 -11.00 19.26
CA PHE A 193 7.29 -10.92 17.81
C PHE A 193 8.58 -10.49 17.11
N LYS A 194 9.32 -9.54 17.69
CA LYS A 194 10.65 -9.14 17.20
C LYS A 194 11.64 -10.28 17.25
N ASP A 195 11.72 -10.98 18.37
CA ASP A 195 12.68 -12.06 18.56
C ASP A 195 12.43 -13.25 17.63
N ASN A 196 11.20 -13.38 17.12
CA ASN A 196 10.79 -14.42 16.16
C ASN A 196 10.75 -13.93 14.70
N ASN A 197 11.28 -12.73 14.39
CA ASN A 197 11.28 -12.15 13.05
C ASN A 197 9.90 -12.11 12.36
N ILE A 198 8.83 -12.01 13.15
CA ILE A 198 7.50 -11.78 12.59
C ILE A 198 7.52 -10.37 12.01
N ILE A 199 7.20 -10.25 10.72
CA ILE A 199 7.16 -8.96 10.03
C ILE A 199 6.35 -8.02 10.89
N TYR A 200 6.92 -6.86 11.19
CA TYR A 200 6.32 -5.83 12.04
C TYR A 200 6.21 -6.10 13.56
N GLY A 201 6.82 -7.17 14.06
CA GLY A 201 6.82 -7.51 15.48
C GLY A 201 7.34 -6.43 16.43
N THR A 202 8.29 -5.63 15.95
CA THR A 202 8.53 -4.26 16.42
C THR A 202 8.71 -3.39 15.17
N TYR A 203 7.79 -2.48 14.87
CA TYR A 203 7.86 -1.73 13.61
C TYR A 203 9.13 -0.88 13.50
N GLY A 204 9.87 -1.16 12.43
CA GLY A 204 11.12 -0.48 12.04
C GLY A 204 11.95 -1.23 10.99
N MET A 205 11.40 -2.22 10.27
CA MET A 205 12.15 -2.89 9.20
C MET A 205 11.19 -3.44 8.13
N ILE A 206 11.10 -2.74 7.00
CA ILE A 206 10.72 -3.31 5.71
C ILE A 206 11.97 -3.21 4.82
N ILE A 207 12.15 -4.22 3.97
CA ILE A 207 13.04 -4.34 2.80
C ILE A 207 14.26 -5.28 2.94
N TYR A 208 14.87 -5.46 4.12
CA TYR A 208 16.11 -6.28 4.18
C TYR A 208 15.89 -7.79 4.38
N ASP A 209 14.95 -8.22 5.21
CA ASP A 209 14.87 -9.65 5.57
C ASP A 209 14.18 -10.54 4.51
N THR A 210 13.30 -9.97 3.68
CA THR A 210 12.65 -10.73 2.59
C THR A 210 13.61 -11.04 1.42
N ILE A 211 14.63 -10.20 1.21
CA ILE A 211 15.65 -10.42 0.16
C ILE A 211 16.73 -11.41 0.65
N ALA A 212 17.01 -11.45 1.95
CA ALA A 212 18.03 -12.32 2.52
C ALA A 212 17.69 -13.82 2.41
N ASN A 213 16.41 -14.18 2.33
CA ASN A 213 15.97 -15.58 2.35
C ASN A 213 15.65 -16.18 0.97
N PHE A 214 15.69 -15.41 -0.13
CA PHE A 214 15.28 -15.90 -1.45
C PHE A 214 16.41 -16.17 -2.46
N ASN A 215 17.62 -15.62 -2.28
CA ASN A 215 18.73 -15.98 -3.17
C ASN A 215 20.12 -15.58 -2.62
N PRO A 216 21.03 -16.53 -2.30
CA PRO A 216 22.39 -16.20 -1.89
C PRO A 216 23.24 -15.53 -2.99
N LEU A 217 22.77 -15.46 -4.25
CA LEU A 217 23.52 -14.86 -5.36
C LEU A 217 23.32 -13.34 -5.54
N LEU A 218 22.36 -12.71 -4.84
CA LEU A 218 22.13 -11.25 -4.92
C LEU A 218 22.93 -10.43 -3.89
N GLN A 219 23.68 -11.07 -2.98
CA GLN A 219 24.50 -10.38 -1.97
C GLN A 219 25.68 -9.57 -2.55
N ALA A 220 26.00 -9.72 -3.84
CA ALA A 220 27.21 -9.14 -4.42
C ALA A 220 27.04 -7.73 -5.04
N THR A 221 25.84 -7.13 -5.05
CA THR A 221 25.60 -5.88 -5.81
C THR A 221 25.06 -4.69 -5.01
N VAL A 222 24.86 -4.81 -3.70
CA VAL A 222 24.36 -3.70 -2.87
C VAL A 222 25.51 -3.05 -2.10
N SER A 223 25.83 -1.80 -2.46
CA SER A 223 26.94 -1.00 -1.90
C SER A 223 26.70 -0.59 -0.43
N PRO A 224 27.72 -0.64 0.45
CA PRO A 224 27.57 -0.47 1.90
C PRO A 224 27.51 1.00 2.37
N ILE A 225 26.62 1.83 1.80
CA ILE A 225 26.47 3.24 2.19
C ILE A 225 25.32 3.47 3.19
N ALA A 226 24.49 2.47 3.52
CA ALA A 226 23.35 2.63 4.42
C ALA A 226 23.59 2.26 5.90
N ILE A 227 24.84 2.24 6.38
CA ILE A 227 25.16 1.97 7.79
C ILE A 227 25.61 3.28 8.46
N CYS A 228 24.66 4.13 8.85
CA CYS A 228 24.84 5.16 9.90
C CYS A 228 23.54 5.96 10.07
N ALA A 229 22.57 5.48 10.86
CA ALA A 229 21.60 6.34 11.55
C ALA A 229 20.63 5.58 12.47
N VAL A 230 21.07 4.73 13.40
CA VAL A 230 20.21 4.38 14.56
C VAL A 230 21.04 4.11 15.81
N SER A 231 21.41 5.18 16.51
CA SER A 231 21.83 5.08 17.91
C SER A 231 21.49 6.37 18.66
N THR A 232 20.19 6.63 18.83
CA THR A 232 19.68 7.57 19.84
C THR A 232 18.62 6.84 20.67
N PRO A 233 18.60 7.00 22.01
CA PRO A 233 17.69 6.28 22.88
C PRO A 233 16.31 6.95 22.83
N GLY A 234 15.45 6.47 21.93
CA GLY A 234 14.06 6.91 21.77
C GLY A 234 13.08 5.74 21.85
N TYR A 235 13.28 4.80 22.78
CA TYR A 235 12.48 3.57 22.86
C TYR A 235 11.03 3.78 23.34
N LEU A 236 10.68 4.92 23.95
CA LEU A 236 9.32 5.19 24.42
C LEU A 236 8.36 5.65 23.31
N LEU A 237 8.86 6.26 22.24
CA LEU A 237 7.98 6.83 21.20
C LEU A 237 7.48 5.76 20.21
N TYR A 238 8.28 4.72 19.94
CA TYR A 238 7.98 3.68 18.95
C TYR A 238 6.94 2.64 19.41
N VAL A 239 6.72 2.55 20.72
CA VAL A 239 5.76 1.62 21.34
C VAL A 239 4.30 2.03 21.08
N VAL A 240 4.10 3.29 20.69
CA VAL A 240 2.82 3.97 20.45
C VAL A 240 2.36 3.85 18.99
N PHE A 241 2.85 2.88 18.20
CA PHE A 241 2.57 2.87 16.74
C PHE A 241 1.88 1.60 16.20
N CYS A 242 1.97 0.45 16.87
CA CYS A 242 1.55 -0.84 16.28
C CYS A 242 0.03 -1.09 16.33
N ALA A 243 -0.62 -0.83 17.47
CA ALA A 243 -2.08 -0.92 17.56
C ALA A 243 -2.81 0.25 16.86
N PHE A 244 -2.09 1.33 16.62
CA PHE A 244 -2.62 2.66 16.27
C PHE A 244 -2.96 2.73 14.77
N PHE A 245 -2.14 2.06 13.94
CA PHE A 245 -2.40 1.88 12.50
C PHE A 245 -3.49 0.85 12.19
N VAL A 246 -3.96 0.05 13.16
CA VAL A 246 -4.95 -1.01 12.93
C VAL A 246 -6.35 -0.58 13.38
N LEU A 247 -6.49 0.00 14.57
CA LEU A 247 -7.81 0.38 15.10
C LEU A 247 -8.48 1.44 14.22
N MET A 248 -7.69 2.36 13.67
CA MET A 248 -8.24 3.42 12.84
C MET A 248 -8.84 2.86 11.54
N PRO A 249 -8.14 2.04 10.75
CA PRO A 249 -8.76 1.30 9.65
C PRO A 249 -9.87 0.33 10.08
N CYS A 250 -9.79 -0.30 11.26
CA CYS A 250 -10.82 -1.25 11.69
C CYS A 250 -12.12 -0.60 12.18
N GLN A 251 -12.09 0.58 12.82
CA GLN A 251 -13.27 1.11 13.54
C GLN A 251 -13.55 2.58 13.28
N PHE A 252 -12.51 3.39 13.07
CA PHE A 252 -12.66 4.84 13.21
C PHE A 252 -12.69 5.58 11.87
N PHE A 253 -12.11 5.03 10.80
CA PHE A 253 -12.08 5.73 9.51
C PHE A 253 -13.51 6.03 9.00
N PHE A 254 -14.40 5.04 8.99
CA PHE A 254 -15.77 5.23 8.50
C PHE A 254 -16.65 6.12 9.39
N ARG A 255 -16.19 6.42 10.61
CA ARG A 255 -16.84 7.32 11.58
C ARG A 255 -16.29 8.75 11.55
N HIS A 256 -15.14 8.97 10.91
CA HIS A 256 -14.50 10.27 10.82
C HIS A 256 -15.45 11.29 10.15
N GLU A 257 -15.51 12.53 10.65
CA GLU A 257 -16.47 13.56 10.21
C GLU A 257 -16.47 13.76 8.69
N LEU A 258 -15.28 13.75 8.06
CA LEU A 258 -15.13 13.88 6.61
C LEU A 258 -15.73 12.74 5.79
N LEU A 259 -15.94 11.56 6.41
CA LEU A 259 -16.48 10.38 5.76
C LEU A 259 -17.97 10.13 6.04
N LYS A 260 -18.56 10.80 7.05
CA LYS A 260 -19.99 10.65 7.41
C LYS A 260 -20.95 10.94 6.25
N GLN A 261 -20.56 11.84 5.36
CA GLN A 261 -21.39 12.24 4.22
C GLN A 261 -21.39 11.24 3.06
N TYR A 262 -20.44 10.30 3.02
CA TYR A 262 -20.29 9.35 1.92
C TYR A 262 -20.92 7.99 2.26
N ASP A 263 -21.37 7.30 1.21
CA ASP A 263 -21.89 5.93 1.28
C ASP A 263 -20.80 4.92 0.90
N TYR A 264 -19.95 5.24 -0.07
CA TYR A 264 -18.85 4.36 -0.50
C TYR A 264 -17.50 5.01 -0.31
N TYR A 265 -16.48 4.18 -0.14
CA TYR A 265 -15.09 4.62 -0.16
C TYR A 265 -14.22 3.68 -0.98
N TRP A 266 -13.13 4.20 -1.51
CA TRP A 266 -12.05 3.41 -2.09
C TRP A 266 -10.75 3.75 -1.38
N ARG A 267 -10.22 2.80 -0.61
CA ARG A 267 -8.93 2.94 0.06
C ARG A 267 -7.79 2.90 -0.95
N ILE A 268 -6.88 3.85 -0.81
CA ILE A 268 -5.63 3.89 -1.57
C ILE A 268 -4.48 4.13 -0.58
N GLU A 269 -3.45 3.29 -0.67
CA GLU A 269 -2.21 3.43 0.09
C GLU A 269 -1.14 4.19 -0.72
N PRO A 270 -0.09 4.73 -0.07
CA PRO A 270 1.13 5.15 -0.77
C PRO A 270 1.80 3.99 -1.52
N ASP A 271 2.57 4.33 -2.56
CA ASP A 271 3.42 3.39 -3.32
C ASP A 271 2.67 2.24 -4.02
N VAL A 272 1.39 2.46 -4.39
CA VAL A 272 0.60 1.50 -5.18
C VAL A 272 0.64 1.81 -6.67
N THR A 273 0.41 0.78 -7.48
CA THR A 273 0.34 0.90 -8.95
C THR A 273 -1.03 0.49 -9.46
N PHE A 274 -1.65 1.32 -10.31
CA PHE A 274 -2.81 0.93 -11.11
C PHE A 274 -2.38 0.69 -12.58
N PHE A 275 -2.61 -0.53 -13.06
CA PHE A 275 -2.10 -0.98 -14.35
C PHE A 275 -3.03 -0.71 -15.53
N CYS A 276 -4.34 -0.67 -15.29
CA CYS A 276 -5.34 -0.73 -16.34
C CYS A 276 -6.15 0.55 -16.39
N ASP A 277 -6.53 1.01 -17.59
CA ASP A 277 -7.48 2.09 -17.76
C ASP A 277 -8.87 1.61 -17.34
N LEU A 278 -9.58 2.41 -16.54
CA LEU A 278 -10.94 2.13 -16.10
C LEU A 278 -11.90 3.07 -16.82
N ASN A 279 -12.79 2.52 -17.65
CA ASN A 279 -13.80 3.27 -18.40
C ASN A 279 -15.19 3.19 -17.78
N ASP A 280 -15.37 2.29 -16.82
CA ASP A 280 -16.59 2.12 -16.05
C ASP A 280 -16.37 2.66 -14.63
N ASP A 281 -17.45 2.98 -13.93
CA ASP A 281 -17.40 3.52 -12.58
C ASP A 281 -17.57 2.39 -11.52
N PRO A 282 -16.50 1.99 -10.80
CA PRO A 282 -16.60 0.93 -9.80
C PRO A 282 -17.57 1.26 -8.68
N PHE A 283 -17.75 2.54 -8.31
CA PHE A 283 -18.69 2.92 -7.27
C PHE A 283 -20.14 2.76 -7.73
N LEU A 284 -20.44 3.11 -8.98
CA LEU A 284 -21.77 2.85 -9.54
C LEU A 284 -22.04 1.36 -9.65
N PHE A 285 -21.06 0.55 -10.03
CA PHE A 285 -21.22 -0.90 -10.03
C PHE A 285 -21.55 -1.42 -8.64
N MET A 286 -20.82 -0.98 -7.61
CA MET A 286 -21.08 -1.38 -6.23
C MET A 286 -22.52 -1.00 -5.81
N GLN A 287 -22.94 0.23 -6.12
CA GLN A 287 -24.28 0.73 -5.82
C GLN A 287 -25.38 -0.04 -6.56
N ASP A 288 -25.25 -0.22 -7.87
CA ASP A 288 -26.28 -0.79 -8.73
C ASP A 288 -26.45 -2.30 -8.49
N ASN A 289 -25.36 -2.98 -8.13
CA ASN A 289 -25.33 -4.42 -7.85
C ASN A 289 -25.37 -4.74 -6.34
N LYS A 290 -25.63 -3.74 -5.49
CA LYS A 290 -25.78 -3.85 -4.03
C LYS A 290 -24.60 -4.58 -3.36
N LYS A 291 -23.39 -4.31 -3.85
CA LYS A 291 -22.15 -4.84 -3.28
C LYS A 291 -21.77 -4.04 -2.04
N VAL A 292 -21.24 -4.72 -1.04
CA VAL A 292 -20.78 -4.10 0.21
C VAL A 292 -19.26 -4.07 0.34
N TYR A 293 -18.57 -5.01 -0.30
CA TYR A 293 -17.12 -5.12 -0.23
C TYR A 293 -16.52 -5.57 -1.55
N GLY A 294 -15.46 -4.91 -1.99
CA GLY A 294 -14.78 -5.22 -3.22
C GLY A 294 -13.26 -5.20 -3.07
N PHE A 295 -12.59 -6.21 -3.64
CA PHE A 295 -11.16 -6.44 -3.48
C PHE A 295 -10.47 -6.82 -4.80
N THR A 296 -9.14 -6.80 -4.82
CA THR A 296 -8.30 -7.26 -5.95
C THR A 296 -7.34 -8.40 -5.57
N ILE A 297 -6.95 -8.53 -4.31
CA ILE A 297 -6.01 -9.58 -3.87
C ILE A 297 -6.58 -10.26 -2.62
N ALA A 298 -6.46 -11.58 -2.55
CA ALA A 298 -6.77 -12.38 -1.36
C ALA A 298 -5.62 -13.34 -1.07
N LEU A 299 -5.17 -13.42 0.17
CA LEU A 299 -3.98 -14.18 0.59
C LEU A 299 -4.17 -14.77 2.00
N TYR A 300 -3.24 -15.63 2.39
CA TYR A 300 -3.18 -16.11 3.76
C TYR A 300 -2.58 -15.04 4.70
N GLU A 301 -3.07 -14.99 5.93
CA GLU A 301 -2.42 -14.27 7.04
C GLU A 301 -1.39 -15.19 7.72
N PHE A 302 -0.39 -14.59 8.36
CA PHE A 302 0.53 -15.29 9.23
C PHE A 302 -0.20 -15.69 10.53
N PRO A 303 -0.41 -16.99 10.81
CA PRO A 303 -1.19 -17.44 11.97
C PRO A 303 -0.60 -16.98 13.31
N GLU A 304 0.70 -16.72 13.36
CA GLU A 304 1.40 -16.16 14.52
C GLU A 304 0.89 -14.77 14.89
N THR A 305 0.17 -14.08 14.03
CA THR A 305 -0.27 -12.70 14.27
C THR A 305 -1.70 -12.63 14.80
N ILE A 306 -2.44 -13.74 14.72
CA ILE A 306 -3.89 -13.84 14.91
C ILE A 306 -4.32 -15.12 15.64
N TRP A 307 -3.46 -15.66 16.52
CA TRP A 307 -3.67 -16.98 17.12
C TRP A 307 -4.96 -17.11 17.94
N SER A 308 -5.50 -16.02 18.50
CA SER A 308 -6.80 -16.04 19.20
C SER A 308 -7.94 -15.36 18.46
N LEU A 309 -7.68 -14.76 17.28
CA LEU A 309 -8.69 -14.02 16.52
C LEU A 309 -9.89 -14.90 16.20
N TRP A 310 -9.67 -16.08 15.61
CA TRP A 310 -10.79 -16.96 15.25
C TRP A 310 -11.55 -17.48 16.45
N ASN A 311 -10.88 -17.73 17.58
CA ASN A 311 -11.58 -18.16 18.79
C ASN A 311 -12.50 -17.03 19.30
N ALA A 312 -12.04 -15.78 19.30
CA ALA A 312 -12.87 -14.63 19.60
C ALA A 312 -14.03 -14.50 18.59
N THR A 313 -13.79 -14.66 17.29
CA THR A 313 -14.85 -14.66 16.28
C THR A 313 -15.90 -15.74 16.54
N ARG A 314 -15.48 -16.98 16.88
CA ARG A 314 -16.40 -18.07 17.20
C ARG A 314 -17.24 -17.78 18.44
N GLU A 315 -16.65 -17.20 19.48
CA GLU A 315 -17.40 -16.74 20.66
C GLU A 315 -18.45 -15.67 20.27
N PHE A 316 -18.09 -14.74 19.38
CA PHE A 316 -19.02 -13.71 18.91
C PHE A 316 -20.22 -14.29 18.14
N ILE A 317 -19.97 -15.16 17.15
CA ILE A 317 -21.06 -15.76 16.35
C ILE A 317 -21.95 -16.69 17.18
N GLN A 318 -21.44 -17.28 18.27
CA GLN A 318 -22.26 -18.04 19.22
C GLN A 318 -23.18 -17.15 20.04
N MET A 319 -22.74 -15.94 20.39
CA MET A 319 -23.55 -14.97 21.12
C MET A 319 -24.56 -14.24 20.24
N TYR A 320 -24.22 -14.01 18.96
CA TYR A 320 -25.04 -13.26 18.01
C TYR A 320 -25.23 -14.01 16.68
N PRO A 321 -25.84 -15.21 16.71
CA PRO A 321 -26.07 -16.00 15.49
C PRO A 321 -26.96 -15.27 14.47
N GLU A 322 -27.80 -14.33 14.91
CA GLU A 322 -28.69 -13.53 14.05
C GLU A 322 -27.95 -12.62 13.06
N TYR A 323 -26.67 -12.32 13.29
CA TYR A 323 -25.86 -11.51 12.37
C TYR A 323 -25.23 -12.32 11.24
N VAL A 324 -25.33 -13.65 11.27
CA VAL A 324 -24.68 -14.54 10.33
C VAL A 324 -25.73 -15.13 9.36
N PRO A 325 -25.95 -14.54 8.17
CA PRO A 325 -26.89 -15.09 7.19
C PRO A 325 -26.44 -16.47 6.69
N GLU A 326 -27.40 -17.32 6.32
CA GLU A 326 -27.12 -18.69 5.81
C GLU A 326 -26.28 -18.69 4.52
N ASP A 327 -26.44 -17.67 3.67
CA ASP A 327 -25.77 -17.50 2.38
C ASP A 327 -24.50 -16.63 2.47
N ASN A 328 -23.84 -16.62 3.63
CA ASN A 328 -22.56 -15.96 3.86
C ASN A 328 -21.39 -16.64 3.11
N ALA A 329 -20.17 -16.13 3.30
CA ALA A 329 -18.94 -16.65 2.72
C ALA A 329 -18.06 -17.42 3.72
N MET A 330 -18.64 -18.14 4.70
CA MET A 330 -17.89 -18.96 5.67
C MET A 330 -16.91 -19.93 5.01
N ALA A 331 -17.29 -20.53 3.88
CA ALA A 331 -16.43 -21.46 3.13
C ALA A 331 -15.18 -20.79 2.51
N PHE A 332 -15.09 -19.46 2.48
CA PHE A 332 -13.85 -18.76 2.18
C PHE A 332 -12.90 -18.76 3.39
N LEU A 333 -13.45 -18.58 4.60
CA LEU A 333 -12.70 -18.49 5.86
C LEU A 333 -12.32 -19.85 6.46
N SER A 334 -13.10 -20.89 6.19
CA SER A 334 -13.01 -22.16 6.90
C SER A 334 -13.31 -23.36 6.02
N ASP A 335 -12.48 -24.39 6.15
CA ASP A 335 -12.58 -25.63 5.37
C ASP A 335 -13.44 -26.70 6.07
N ASP A 336 -13.78 -26.46 7.34
CA ASP A 336 -14.47 -27.39 8.23
C ASP A 336 -15.77 -26.78 8.81
N GLY A 337 -16.36 -25.83 8.08
CA GLY A 337 -17.67 -25.26 8.41
C GLY A 337 -17.66 -24.27 9.58
N GLY A 338 -16.48 -23.75 9.92
CA GLY A 338 -16.28 -22.74 10.95
C GLY A 338 -15.53 -23.23 12.19
N GLU A 339 -15.12 -24.50 12.24
CA GLU A 339 -14.37 -25.04 13.38
C GLU A 339 -12.97 -24.42 13.46
N THR A 340 -12.26 -24.31 12.34
CA THR A 340 -10.95 -23.65 12.26
C THR A 340 -10.91 -22.57 11.19
N TYR A 341 -10.04 -21.58 11.39
CA TYR A 341 -9.74 -20.56 10.38
C TYR A 341 -8.63 -21.05 9.47
N ASN A 342 -8.86 -20.98 8.16
CA ASN A 342 -7.85 -21.32 7.16
C ASN A 342 -6.86 -20.16 6.91
N ASN A 343 -7.02 -19.02 7.59
CA ASN A 343 -6.23 -17.79 7.51
C ASN A 343 -6.40 -16.94 6.24
N CYS A 344 -7.34 -17.28 5.35
CA CYS A 344 -7.58 -16.48 4.15
C CYS A 344 -8.30 -15.16 4.43
N HIS A 345 -7.77 -14.08 3.86
CA HIS A 345 -8.36 -12.75 3.95
C HIS A 345 -8.20 -11.98 2.63
N PHE A 346 -9.04 -10.97 2.43
CA PHE A 346 -8.92 -9.96 1.38
C PHE A 346 -7.90 -8.89 1.81
N TRP A 347 -7.03 -8.48 0.90
CA TRP A 347 -5.93 -7.57 1.23
C TRP A 347 -6.38 -6.11 1.26
N SER A 348 -6.58 -5.57 2.46
CA SER A 348 -7.29 -4.29 2.68
C SER A 348 -6.57 -3.02 2.20
N ASN A 349 -5.31 -3.07 1.75
CA ASN A 349 -4.69 -1.90 1.10
C ASN A 349 -5.42 -1.48 -0.18
N PHE A 350 -6.11 -2.43 -0.81
CA PHE A 350 -7.14 -2.16 -1.79
C PHE A 350 -8.49 -2.61 -1.23
N GLU A 351 -9.42 -1.67 -1.06
CA GLU A 351 -10.80 -2.00 -0.77
C GLU A 351 -11.73 -0.92 -1.34
N ILE A 352 -12.79 -1.36 -1.99
CA ILE A 352 -13.95 -0.52 -2.30
C ILE A 352 -15.09 -1.03 -1.43
N GLY A 353 -15.51 -0.24 -0.44
CA GLY A 353 -16.47 -0.69 0.56
C GLY A 353 -17.66 0.24 0.73
N ASP A 354 -18.78 -0.32 1.14
CA ASP A 354 -19.96 0.40 1.62
C ASP A 354 -19.73 0.80 3.09
N LEU A 355 -19.62 2.10 3.34
CA LEU A 355 -19.46 2.65 4.69
C LEU A 355 -20.66 2.30 5.59
N ASN A 356 -21.84 2.06 5.03
CA ASN A 356 -23.02 1.66 5.80
C ASN A 356 -22.91 0.22 6.32
N PHE A 357 -22.15 -0.65 5.64
CA PHE A 357 -21.82 -1.98 6.16
C PHE A 357 -20.96 -1.88 7.42
N TRP A 358 -19.92 -1.06 7.41
CA TRP A 358 -19.07 -0.81 8.58
C TRP A 358 -19.80 -0.07 9.71
N ARG A 359 -20.77 0.78 9.37
CA ARG A 359 -21.63 1.46 10.36
C ARG A 359 -22.75 0.57 10.91
N SER A 360 -22.91 -0.65 10.39
CA SER A 360 -23.96 -1.56 10.83
C SER A 360 -23.77 -1.97 12.30
N GLU A 361 -24.88 -2.37 12.94
CA GLU A 361 -24.85 -2.88 14.30
C GLU A 361 -23.99 -4.14 14.43
N ALA A 362 -24.09 -5.06 13.45
CA ALA A 362 -23.32 -6.30 13.42
C ALA A 362 -21.81 -6.03 13.44
N TYR A 363 -21.32 -5.17 12.54
CA TYR A 363 -19.90 -4.82 12.48
C TYR A 363 -19.45 -4.08 13.73
N THR A 364 -20.22 -3.08 14.17
CA THR A 364 -19.86 -2.28 15.34
C THR A 364 -19.75 -3.15 16.59
N LYS A 365 -20.72 -4.04 16.85
CA LYS A 365 -20.65 -4.97 17.98
C LYS A 365 -19.51 -5.97 17.85
N TYR A 366 -19.24 -6.46 16.63
CA TYR A 366 -18.15 -7.38 16.39
C TYR A 366 -16.80 -6.72 16.70
N PHE A 367 -16.56 -5.52 16.18
CA PHE A 367 -15.35 -4.77 16.48
C PHE A 367 -15.24 -4.48 17.98
N ASP A 368 -16.29 -3.97 18.62
CA ASP A 368 -16.26 -3.64 20.05
C ASP A 368 -15.97 -4.90 20.90
N PHE A 369 -16.48 -6.06 20.48
CA PHE A 369 -16.17 -7.34 21.11
C PHE A 369 -14.69 -7.73 20.90
N LEU A 370 -14.17 -7.63 19.69
CA LEU A 370 -12.76 -7.90 19.39
C LEU A 370 -11.83 -6.94 20.16
N ASP A 371 -12.16 -5.65 20.19
CA ASP A 371 -11.40 -4.65 20.93
C ASP A 371 -11.34 -5.02 22.40
N SER A 372 -12.46 -5.45 23.01
CA SER A 372 -12.48 -5.91 24.41
C SER A 372 -11.57 -7.12 24.71
N LYS A 373 -11.17 -7.90 23.70
CA LYS A 373 -10.24 -9.03 23.85
C LYS A 373 -8.78 -8.58 23.87
N GLY A 374 -8.48 -7.38 23.37
CA GLY A 374 -7.13 -6.81 23.35
C GLY A 374 -6.18 -7.43 22.33
N GLY A 375 -6.67 -8.26 21.40
CA GLY A 375 -5.83 -8.91 20.39
C GLY A 375 -5.11 -7.94 19.45
N PHE A 376 -5.63 -6.73 19.28
CA PHE A 376 -4.93 -5.64 18.57
C PHE A 376 -3.62 -5.18 19.24
N TYR A 377 -3.46 -5.44 20.54
CA TYR A 377 -2.32 -4.97 21.35
C TYR A 377 -1.48 -6.13 21.90
N TYR A 378 -2.13 -7.22 22.31
CA TYR A 378 -1.48 -8.43 22.80
C TYR A 378 -1.02 -9.34 21.66
N GLU A 379 -1.65 -9.25 20.49
CA GLU A 379 -1.21 -9.92 19.27
C GLU A 379 -0.88 -8.88 18.20
N ARG A 380 -1.15 -9.18 16.93
CA ARG A 380 -1.01 -8.25 15.81
C ARG A 380 -2.15 -8.44 14.82
N TRP A 381 -3.39 -8.49 15.34
CA TRP A 381 -4.59 -8.55 14.51
C TRP A 381 -4.55 -7.41 13.51
N GLY A 382 -4.54 -7.72 12.21
CA GLY A 382 -4.59 -6.71 11.16
C GLY A 382 -6.03 -6.34 10.82
N ASP A 383 -6.21 -5.18 10.20
CA ASP A 383 -7.51 -4.78 9.65
C ASP A 383 -7.94 -5.70 8.51
N ALA A 384 -7.00 -6.20 7.70
CA ALA A 384 -7.28 -7.09 6.59
C ALA A 384 -8.03 -8.38 7.02
N PRO A 385 -7.54 -9.19 7.98
CA PRO A 385 -8.31 -10.35 8.47
C PRO A 385 -9.59 -9.95 9.22
N VAL A 386 -9.62 -8.84 9.96
CA VAL A 386 -10.84 -8.40 10.67
C VAL A 386 -11.96 -7.99 9.71
N HIS A 387 -11.65 -7.15 8.71
CA HIS A 387 -12.59 -6.75 7.65
C HIS A 387 -13.05 -7.95 6.85
N SER A 388 -12.15 -8.87 6.53
CA SER A 388 -12.47 -10.06 5.74
C SER A 388 -13.39 -11.01 6.47
N ILE A 389 -13.12 -11.28 7.74
CA ILE A 389 -14.00 -12.11 8.57
C ILE A 389 -15.38 -11.46 8.68
N ALA A 390 -15.45 -10.16 8.96
CA ALA A 390 -16.73 -9.46 9.06
C ALA A 390 -17.50 -9.46 7.75
N ALA A 391 -16.87 -9.12 6.62
CA ALA A 391 -17.49 -9.15 5.30
C ALA A 391 -17.99 -10.56 4.95
N ALA A 392 -17.17 -11.58 5.18
CA ALA A 392 -17.51 -12.95 4.85
C ALA A 392 -18.56 -13.57 5.79
N LEU A 393 -18.70 -13.09 7.04
CA LEU A 393 -19.70 -13.60 7.98
C LEU A 393 -21.01 -12.81 7.99
N PHE A 394 -20.97 -11.49 7.88
CA PHE A 394 -22.14 -10.63 8.10
C PHE A 394 -22.78 -10.10 6.80
N ALA A 395 -22.12 -10.27 5.66
CA ALA A 395 -22.71 -10.04 4.35
C ALA A 395 -23.07 -11.37 3.69
N LYS A 396 -23.98 -11.29 2.70
CA LYS A 396 -24.19 -12.41 1.78
C LYS A 396 -22.99 -12.52 0.84
N LYS A 397 -22.62 -13.74 0.44
CA LYS A 397 -21.45 -13.97 -0.42
C LYS A 397 -21.54 -13.25 -1.78
N ASP A 398 -22.74 -13.01 -2.30
CA ASP A 398 -22.95 -12.29 -3.55
C ASP A 398 -22.78 -10.77 -3.42
N GLN A 399 -22.71 -10.23 -2.21
CA GLN A 399 -22.41 -8.82 -1.94
C GLN A 399 -20.89 -8.52 -1.87
N ILE A 400 -20.05 -9.57 -1.88
CA ILE A 400 -18.59 -9.44 -1.95
C ILE A 400 -18.15 -9.60 -3.40
N HIS A 401 -17.31 -8.69 -3.92
CA HIS A 401 -16.92 -8.67 -5.32
C HIS A 401 -15.39 -8.68 -5.53
N PHE A 402 -14.91 -9.55 -6.41
CA PHE A 402 -13.54 -9.51 -6.91
C PHE A 402 -13.46 -8.71 -8.21
N PHE A 403 -12.75 -7.58 -8.18
CA PHE A 403 -12.53 -6.68 -9.30
C PHE A 403 -11.45 -7.20 -10.25
N GLU A 404 -11.82 -8.15 -11.11
CA GLU A 404 -10.94 -8.77 -12.10
C GLU A 404 -10.47 -7.81 -13.22
N ASN A 405 -11.03 -6.61 -13.29
CA ASN A 405 -10.72 -5.58 -14.28
C ASN A 405 -9.77 -4.49 -13.76
N ILE A 406 -9.53 -4.41 -12.44
CA ILE A 406 -8.71 -3.37 -11.83
C ILE A 406 -7.31 -3.91 -11.55
N GLY A 407 -6.42 -3.85 -12.55
CA GLY A 407 -5.03 -4.23 -12.35
C GLY A 407 -4.36 -3.36 -11.28
N TYR A 408 -3.84 -4.01 -10.25
CA TYR A 408 -3.38 -3.39 -9.03
C TYR A 408 -2.11 -4.06 -8.48
N ARG A 409 -1.17 -3.26 -7.97
CA ARG A 409 -0.04 -3.76 -7.20
C ARG A 409 0.15 -2.95 -5.94
N HIS A 410 0.34 -3.68 -4.85
CA HIS A 410 1.03 -3.21 -3.66
C HIS A 410 2.16 -4.21 -3.42
N ALA A 411 3.42 -3.77 -3.40
CA ALA A 411 4.53 -4.71 -3.39
C ALA A 411 4.47 -5.69 -2.19
N PRO A 412 4.81 -6.98 -2.38
CA PRO A 412 5.32 -7.57 -3.63
C PRO A 412 4.23 -8.12 -4.56
N PHE A 413 2.96 -8.14 -4.15
CA PHE A 413 1.90 -8.85 -4.88
C PHE A 413 1.20 -7.96 -5.90
N GLU A 414 0.89 -8.53 -7.06
CA GLU A 414 0.11 -7.85 -8.08
C GLU A 414 -1.04 -8.72 -8.59
N HIS A 415 -2.20 -8.09 -8.75
CA HIS A 415 -3.30 -8.61 -9.54
C HIS A 415 -3.20 -8.00 -10.94
N CYS A 416 -3.02 -8.84 -11.96
CA CYS A 416 -3.03 -8.43 -13.36
C CYS A 416 -4.21 -9.09 -14.07
N PRO A 417 -5.18 -8.32 -14.61
CA PRO A 417 -6.24 -8.85 -15.46
C PRO A 417 -5.65 -9.63 -16.63
N THR A 418 -6.35 -10.66 -17.10
CA THR A 418 -5.84 -11.53 -18.18
C THR A 418 -6.75 -11.54 -19.40
N GLY A 419 -6.19 -11.94 -20.55
CA GLY A 419 -6.90 -12.14 -21.80
C GLY A 419 -7.62 -10.88 -22.31
N ARG A 420 -8.93 -11.00 -22.55
CA ARG A 420 -9.71 -9.92 -23.17
C ARG A 420 -9.73 -8.64 -22.31
N ILE A 421 -9.83 -8.79 -20.99
CA ILE A 421 -9.91 -7.64 -20.07
C ILE A 421 -8.59 -6.87 -20.07
N HIS A 422 -7.45 -7.59 -20.07
CA HIS A 422 -6.12 -7.00 -20.19
C HIS A 422 -6.01 -6.10 -21.43
N ALA A 423 -6.36 -6.66 -22.59
CA ALA A 423 -6.30 -5.96 -23.86
C ALA A 423 -7.28 -4.77 -23.96
N GLN A 424 -8.53 -4.95 -23.50
CA GLN A 424 -9.56 -3.90 -23.55
C GLN A 424 -9.23 -2.71 -22.65
N ASN A 425 -8.73 -2.99 -21.44
CA ASN A 425 -8.39 -1.96 -20.46
C ASN A 425 -6.94 -1.44 -20.63
N LYS A 426 -6.25 -1.82 -21.72
CA LYS A 426 -4.89 -1.35 -22.04
C LYS A 426 -3.93 -1.52 -20.85
N CYS A 427 -4.04 -2.66 -20.18
CA CYS A 427 -3.20 -2.99 -19.04
C CYS A 427 -1.72 -3.09 -19.48
N TRP A 428 -0.80 -2.68 -18.61
CA TRP A 428 0.65 -2.75 -18.87
C TRP A 428 1.42 -3.66 -17.91
N CYS A 429 0.72 -4.33 -16.97
CA CYS A 429 1.28 -5.42 -16.20
C CYS A 429 1.49 -6.66 -17.08
N ASP A 430 2.39 -7.55 -16.64
CA ASP A 430 2.57 -8.86 -17.26
C ASP A 430 1.52 -9.82 -16.70
N GLU A 431 0.71 -10.43 -17.58
CA GLU A 431 -0.30 -11.41 -17.20
C GLU A 431 0.29 -12.59 -16.40
N GLY A 432 1.55 -12.95 -16.67
CA GLY A 432 2.24 -14.05 -16.00
C GLY A 432 2.59 -13.77 -14.54
N ASN A 433 2.61 -12.51 -14.11
CA ASN A 433 2.95 -12.12 -12.75
C ASN A 433 1.73 -12.04 -11.80
N THR A 434 0.52 -12.32 -12.29
CA THR A 434 -0.68 -12.23 -11.45
C THR A 434 -0.61 -13.21 -10.27
N PHE A 435 -0.85 -12.70 -9.07
CA PHE A 435 -0.92 -13.46 -7.82
C PHE A 435 -2.18 -14.33 -7.71
N ASP A 436 -3.17 -14.11 -8.58
CA ASP A 436 -4.48 -14.75 -8.57
C ASP A 436 -4.46 -16.29 -8.66
N ASN A 437 -3.44 -16.87 -9.31
CA ASN A 437 -3.41 -18.29 -9.62
C ASN A 437 -2.62 -19.08 -8.57
N PRO A 438 -3.24 -20.02 -7.82
CA PRO A 438 -2.53 -20.84 -6.84
C PRO A 438 -1.46 -21.76 -7.44
N ASP A 439 -1.53 -22.09 -8.74
CA ASP A 439 -0.49 -22.87 -9.41
C ASP A 439 0.83 -22.08 -9.53
N ASN A 440 0.74 -20.75 -9.61
CA ASN A 440 1.89 -19.85 -9.70
C ASN A 440 2.28 -19.29 -8.33
N ASP A 441 1.29 -18.97 -7.49
CA ASP A 441 1.51 -18.47 -6.13
C ASP A 441 0.61 -19.19 -5.11
N PRO A 442 1.15 -20.18 -4.38
CA PRO A 442 0.37 -20.98 -3.42
C PRO A 442 -0.14 -20.16 -2.23
N TYR A 443 0.31 -18.92 -2.07
CA TYR A 443 -0.13 -18.03 -0.99
C TYR A 443 -1.43 -17.29 -1.31
N SER A 444 -1.93 -17.42 -2.54
CA SER A 444 -3.20 -16.85 -2.97
C SER A 444 -4.41 -17.60 -2.41
N CYS A 445 -5.40 -16.84 -1.97
CA CYS A 445 -6.70 -17.35 -1.50
C CYS A 445 -7.82 -17.12 -2.51
N LEU A 446 -7.55 -16.57 -3.69
CA LEU A 446 -8.59 -16.26 -4.66
C LEU A 446 -9.35 -17.52 -5.13
N TYR A 447 -8.68 -18.67 -5.20
CA TYR A 447 -9.32 -19.93 -5.57
C TYR A 447 -10.42 -20.35 -4.59
N ARG A 448 -10.25 -20.08 -3.27
CA ARG A 448 -11.27 -20.35 -2.25
C ARG A 448 -12.47 -19.45 -2.40
N TYR A 449 -12.22 -18.17 -2.69
CA TYR A 449 -13.29 -17.24 -3.01
C TYR A 449 -14.08 -17.72 -4.24
N ASN A 450 -13.39 -18.07 -5.33
CA ASN A 450 -14.04 -18.60 -6.54
C ASN A 450 -14.85 -19.89 -6.28
N ALA A 451 -14.44 -20.72 -5.32
CA ALA A 451 -15.15 -21.95 -4.96
C ALA A 451 -16.51 -21.73 -4.25
N LEU A 452 -16.80 -20.51 -3.77
CA LEU A 452 -18.06 -20.18 -3.06
C LEU A 452 -19.34 -20.43 -3.87
N TRP A 453 -19.24 -20.44 -5.21
CA TRP A 453 -20.38 -20.66 -6.09
C TRP A 453 -20.65 -22.13 -6.39
N GLY A 454 -19.65 -23.00 -6.22
CA GLY A 454 -19.72 -24.43 -6.52
C GLY A 454 -19.11 -24.80 -7.88
N PRO A 455 -18.97 -26.11 -8.16
CA PRO A 455 -18.36 -26.58 -9.40
C PRO A 455 -19.22 -26.23 -10.62
N GLY A 456 -18.62 -25.62 -11.65
CA GLY A 456 -19.29 -25.30 -12.91
C GLY A 456 -20.16 -24.04 -12.89
N THR A 457 -20.31 -23.39 -11.74
CA THR A 457 -20.95 -22.08 -11.60
C THR A 457 -19.88 -21.01 -11.45
N ASN A 458 -19.81 -20.09 -12.42
CA ASN A 458 -18.93 -18.94 -12.29
C ASN A 458 -19.52 -17.96 -11.28
N ARG A 459 -18.67 -17.37 -10.45
CA ARG A 459 -19.03 -16.14 -9.73
C ARG A 459 -19.58 -15.10 -10.71
N PRO A 460 -20.46 -14.17 -10.27
CA PRO A 460 -20.81 -13.02 -11.07
C PRO A 460 -19.53 -12.30 -11.51
N LYS A 461 -19.26 -12.36 -12.83
CA LYS A 461 -18.14 -11.66 -13.43
C LYS A 461 -18.44 -10.18 -13.52
N TRP A 462 -17.39 -9.39 -13.69
CA TRP A 462 -17.53 -8.02 -14.13
C TRP A 462 -18.19 -8.01 -15.52
N ASP A 463 -19.45 -7.59 -15.58
CA ASP A 463 -20.20 -7.33 -16.82
C ASP A 463 -20.68 -5.87 -16.73
N PRO A 464 -19.92 -4.91 -17.29
CA PRO A 464 -20.15 -3.48 -17.10
C PRO A 464 -21.48 -2.98 -17.68
#